data_AF-B0C0T6-F1
#
_entry.id   AF-B0C0T6-F1
#
_cell.length_a   1.000
_cell.length_b   1.000
_cell.length_c   1.000
_cell.angle_alpha   90.00
_cell.angle_beta   90.00
_cell.angle_gamma   90.00
#
_symmetry.space_group_name_H-M   'P 1'
#
loop_
_entity.id
_entity.type
_entity.pdbx_description
1 polymer ?
#
loop_
_entity_poly.entity_id
_entity_poly.type
_entity_poly.pdbx_seq_one_letter_code
_entity_poly.pdbx_strand_id
1 'polypeptide(L)'
;MAQQEDTQLTGPGIGLTFLYYFSMTVIIVMFVGSRSAAFTFASPELRQYSTLAGLVAGIIGTVVNRNVTMAITFENRNRFQTRLNQKLAEIGFEPEELEDEITDNTADPEPEGEYLSYFRSGLAGQFAGGVYVLLSDRSATISSRAINIRRIRKLL
;
A
#
# COMPACT_ATOMS: atom_id res chain seq x y z
N MET A 1 -9.98 -15.79 22.45
CA MET A 1 -9.46 -16.17 21.12
C MET A 1 -8.51 -15.07 20.69
N ALA A 2 -7.21 -15.34 20.74
CA ALA A 2 -6.21 -14.38 20.31
C ALA A 2 -6.29 -14.28 18.77
N GLN A 3 -6.51 -13.09 18.24
CA GLN A 3 -6.31 -12.83 16.82
C GLN A 3 -4.81 -13.01 16.57
N GLN A 4 -4.48 -14.10 15.88
CA GLN A 4 -3.16 -14.31 15.33
C GLN A 4 -2.95 -13.15 14.35
N GLU A 5 -2.12 -12.17 14.73
CA GLU A 5 -1.74 -11.06 13.87
C GLU A 5 -0.99 -11.66 12.68
N ASP A 6 -1.70 -11.76 11.56
CA ASP A 6 -1.19 -12.22 10.28
C ASP A 6 -0.12 -11.24 9.79
N THR A 7 1.09 -11.44 10.31
CA THR A 7 2.19 -10.47 10.25
C THR A 7 2.69 -10.33 8.81
N GLN A 8 2.47 -11.34 7.96
CA GLN A 8 2.87 -11.37 6.56
C GLN A 8 2.17 -10.31 5.69
N LEU A 9 0.94 -9.91 6.02
CA LEU A 9 0.20 -8.92 5.23
C LEU A 9 0.29 -7.49 5.77
N THR A 10 1.04 -7.28 6.86
CA THR A 10 1.07 -6.00 7.58
C THR A 10 2.20 -5.12 7.07
N GLY A 11 1.86 -4.06 6.31
CA GLY A 11 2.85 -3.09 5.82
C GLY A 11 3.27 -2.07 6.89
N PRO A 12 4.11 -1.08 6.53
CA PRO A 12 4.58 -0.08 7.48
C PRO A 12 3.41 0.63 8.15
N GLY A 13 3.42 0.66 9.48
CA GLY A 13 2.38 1.27 10.28
C GLY A 13 2.22 2.77 10.05
N ILE A 14 1.19 3.34 10.70
CA ILE A 14 0.83 4.76 10.58
C ILE A 14 2.03 5.68 10.86
N GLY A 15 2.77 5.42 11.95
CA GLY A 15 3.90 6.26 12.36
C GLY A 15 5.05 6.28 11.36
N LEU A 16 5.44 5.11 10.83
CA LEU A 16 6.52 5.00 9.84
C LEU A 16 6.13 5.63 8.51
N THR A 17 4.89 5.40 8.06
CA THR A 17 4.37 6.01 6.83
C THR A 17 4.33 7.53 6.97
N PHE A 18 3.84 8.06 8.10
CA PHE A 18 3.83 9.49 8.37
C PHE A 18 5.24 10.08 8.33
N LEU A 19 6.17 9.47 9.08
CA LEU A 19 7.53 9.96 9.21
C LEU A 19 8.26 9.97 7.86
N TYR A 20 8.04 8.95 7.03
CA TYR A 20 8.60 8.88 5.68
C TYR A 20 8.14 10.06 4.81
N TYR A 21 6.84 10.26 4.66
CA TYR A 21 6.31 11.34 3.83
C TYR A 21 6.62 12.72 4.40
N PHE A 22 6.52 12.89 5.73
CA PHE A 22 6.88 14.13 6.41
C PHE A 22 8.34 14.50 6.13
N SER A 23 9.28 13.60 6.44
CA SER A 23 10.71 13.89 6.38
C SER A 23 11.17 14.11 4.93
N MET A 24 10.69 13.29 3.99
CA MET A 24 11.03 13.46 2.57
C MET A 24 10.54 14.78 2.02
N THR A 25 9.30 15.19 2.33
CA THR A 25 8.78 16.48 1.88
C THR A 25 9.53 17.65 2.52
N VAL A 26 9.87 17.58 3.81
CA VAL A 26 10.71 18.61 4.45
C VAL A 26 12.04 18.77 3.73
N ILE A 27 12.74 17.66 3.46
CA ILE A 27 14.04 17.67 2.78
C ILE A 27 13.90 18.26 1.36
N ILE A 28 12.91 17.82 0.59
CA ILE A 28 12.69 18.32 -0.78
C ILE A 28 12.39 19.81 -0.77
N VAL A 29 11.47 20.30 0.06
CA VAL A 29 11.10 21.71 0.12
C VAL A 29 12.28 22.55 0.58
N MET A 30 13.05 22.09 1.56
CA MET A 30 14.22 22.79 2.06
C MET A 30 15.32 22.87 0.99
N PHE A 31 15.58 21.77 0.28
CA PHE A 31 16.57 21.73 -0.79
C PHE A 31 16.16 22.62 -1.97
N VAL A 32 14.92 22.49 -2.46
CA VAL A 32 14.42 23.30 -3.59
C VAL A 32 14.34 24.78 -3.20
N GLY A 33 13.83 25.10 -2.02
CA GLY A 33 13.73 26.48 -1.54
C GLY A 33 15.09 27.16 -1.36
N SER A 34 16.10 26.42 -0.89
CA SER A 34 17.48 26.91 -0.76
C SER A 34 18.15 27.25 -2.10
N ARG A 35 17.62 26.75 -3.22
CA ARG A 35 18.11 27.11 -4.56
C ARG A 35 17.59 28.46 -5.04
N SER A 36 16.60 29.04 -4.37
CA SER A 36 16.14 30.39 -4.67
C SER A 36 17.10 31.41 -4.07
N ALA A 37 17.35 32.52 -4.79
CA ALA A 37 18.22 33.59 -4.31
C ALA A 37 17.71 34.28 -3.03
N ALA A 38 16.46 34.02 -2.63
CA ALA A 38 15.80 34.61 -1.47
C ALA A 38 16.01 33.84 -0.16
N PHE A 39 16.40 32.56 -0.21
CA PHE A 39 16.45 31.72 0.98
C PHE A 39 17.74 30.90 1.08
N THR A 40 18.24 30.76 2.30
CA THR A 40 19.34 29.85 2.64
C THR A 40 18.81 28.72 3.52
N PHE A 41 19.60 27.67 3.75
CA PHE A 41 19.23 26.59 4.69
C PHE A 41 18.95 27.09 6.12
N ALA A 42 19.53 28.23 6.50
CA ALA A 42 19.34 28.82 7.82
C ALA A 42 18.07 29.68 7.93
N SER A 43 17.44 30.03 6.80
CA SER A 43 16.28 30.93 6.76
C SER A 43 15.12 30.39 7.61
N PRO A 44 14.63 31.17 8.60
CA PRO A 44 13.50 30.77 9.44
C PRO A 44 12.23 30.50 8.63
N GLU A 45 11.96 31.31 7.61
CA GLU A 45 10.77 31.18 6.76
C GLU A 45 10.80 29.84 6.01
N LEU A 46 11.96 29.48 5.45
CA LEU A 46 12.12 28.23 4.71
C LEU A 46 11.90 27.01 5.61
N ARG A 47 12.36 27.05 6.87
CA ARG A 47 12.09 26.00 7.87
C ARG A 47 10.61 25.89 8.21
N GLN A 48 9.91 27.02 8.34
CA GLN A 48 8.49 27.02 8.63
C GLN A 48 7.68 26.44 7.45
N TYR A 49 7.99 26.84 6.22
CA TYR A 49 7.32 26.33 5.02
C TYR A 49 7.60 24.85 4.80
N SER A 50 8.85 24.39 4.95
CA SER A 50 9.19 22.98 4.78
C SER A 50 8.49 22.11 5.83
N THR A 51 8.44 22.55 7.08
CA THR A 51 7.75 21.82 8.17
C THR A 51 6.25 21.76 7.94
N LEU A 52 5.62 22.87 7.52
CA LEU A 52 4.18 22.89 7.23
C LEU A 52 3.83 22.00 6.04
N ALA A 53 4.60 22.10 4.94
CA ALA A 53 4.43 21.24 3.78
C ALA A 53 4.63 19.76 4.14
N GLY A 54 5.66 19.46 4.94
CA GLY A 54 5.92 18.14 5.48
C GLY A 54 4.77 17.61 6.30
N LEU A 55 4.18 18.42 7.19
CA LEU A 55 3.03 18.01 8.01
C LEU A 55 1.83 17.63 7.13
N VAL A 56 1.49 18.48 6.16
CA VAL A 56 0.39 18.22 5.21
C VAL A 56 0.66 16.94 4.42
N ALA A 57 1.86 16.79 3.86
CA ALA A 57 2.25 15.61 3.09
C ALA A 57 2.27 14.33 3.95
N GLY A 58 2.76 14.41 5.20
CA GLY A 58 2.76 13.32 6.16
C GLY A 58 1.35 12.81 6.45
N ILE A 59 0.40 13.73 6.72
CA ILE A 59 -1.00 13.39 6.97
C ILE A 59 -1.62 12.73 5.72
N ILE A 60 -1.51 13.37 4.56
CA ILE A 60 -2.09 12.87 3.31
C ILE A 60 -1.48 11.51 2.94
N GLY A 61 -0.15 11.42 2.98
CA GLY A 61 0.60 10.21 2.68
C GLY A 61 0.17 9.05 3.57
N THR A 62 -0.01 9.29 4.86
CA THR A 62 -0.49 8.27 5.81
C THR A 62 -1.92 7.84 5.53
N VAL A 63 -2.82 8.78 5.22
CA VAL A 63 -4.23 8.47 4.96
C VAL A 63 -4.40 7.66 3.67
N VAL A 64 -3.55 7.90 2.67
CA VAL A 64 -3.68 7.33 1.33
C VAL A 64 -2.81 6.08 1.12
N ASN A 65 -1.55 6.13 1.57
CA ASN A 65 -0.52 5.13 1.23
C ASN A 65 -0.22 4.12 2.33
N ARG A 66 -0.79 4.25 3.54
CA ARG A 66 -0.62 3.20 4.57
C ARG A 66 -1.19 1.88 4.07
N ASN A 67 -0.53 0.78 4.38
CA ASN A 67 -1.06 -0.54 4.10
C ASN A 67 -2.21 -0.85 5.07
N VAL A 68 -3.29 -1.44 4.56
CA VAL A 68 -4.42 -1.90 5.36
C VAL A 68 -4.94 -3.22 4.82
N THR A 69 -5.46 -4.04 5.71
CA THR A 69 -6.08 -5.33 5.38
C THR A 69 -7.61 -5.23 5.45
N MET A 70 -8.29 -6.06 4.67
CA MET A 70 -9.73 -6.23 4.67
C MET A 70 -10.06 -7.70 4.50
N ALA A 71 -10.80 -8.27 5.44
CA ALA A 71 -11.35 -9.62 5.32
C ALA A 71 -12.75 -9.58 4.69
N ILE A 72 -13.02 -10.51 3.78
CA ILE A 72 -14.33 -10.73 3.15
C ILE A 72 -14.68 -12.20 3.26
N THR A 73 -15.91 -12.51 3.63
CA THR A 73 -16.47 -13.87 3.59
C THR A 73 -17.27 -14.09 2.30
N PHE A 74 -17.19 -15.29 1.72
CA PHE A 74 -17.94 -15.66 0.51
C PHE A 74 -18.44 -17.10 0.58
N GLU A 75 -19.50 -17.39 -0.19
CA GLU A 75 -20.10 -18.73 -0.24
C GLU A 75 -19.42 -19.64 -1.27
N ASN A 76 -18.94 -19.07 -2.37
CA ASN A 76 -18.33 -19.81 -3.48
C ASN A 76 -17.02 -19.16 -3.91
N ARG A 77 -15.91 -19.87 -3.67
CA ARG A 77 -14.54 -19.43 -3.95
C ARG A 77 -14.34 -19.02 -5.41
N ASN A 78 -14.71 -19.86 -6.36
CA ASN A 78 -14.49 -19.61 -7.78
C ASN A 78 -15.27 -18.38 -8.26
N ARG A 79 -16.54 -18.26 -7.84
CA ARG A 79 -17.36 -17.09 -8.18
C ARG A 79 -16.77 -15.80 -7.59
N PHE A 80 -16.26 -15.87 -6.36
CA PHE A 80 -15.59 -14.74 -5.73
C PHE A 80 -14.32 -14.36 -6.48
N GLN A 81 -13.44 -15.31 -6.79
CA GLN A 81 -12.18 -15.08 -7.50
C GLN A 81 -12.41 -14.48 -8.89
N THR A 82 -13.37 -15.01 -9.67
CA THR A 82 -13.72 -14.44 -10.98
C THR A 82 -14.21 -12.99 -10.84
N ARG A 83 -15.09 -12.72 -9.87
CA ARG A 83 -15.59 -11.35 -9.62
C ARG A 83 -14.47 -10.43 -9.17
N LEU A 84 -13.57 -10.89 -8.31
CA LEU A 84 -12.42 -10.15 -7.83
C LEU A 84 -11.48 -9.78 -8.99
N ASN A 85 -11.10 -10.75 -9.81
CA ASN A 85 -10.28 -10.54 -11.01
C ASN A 85 -10.91 -9.51 -11.94
N GLN A 86 -12.21 -9.63 -12.21
CA GLN A 86 -12.92 -8.66 -13.05
C GLN A 86 -12.89 -7.25 -12.45
N LYS A 87 -13.16 -7.10 -11.15
CA LYS A 87 -13.18 -5.80 -10.48
C LYS A 87 -11.80 -5.18 -10.34
N LEU A 88 -10.76 -5.97 -10.16
CA LEU A 88 -9.38 -5.50 -10.16
C LEU A 88 -8.93 -5.07 -11.56
N ALA A 89 -9.29 -5.82 -12.60
CA ALA A 89 -9.04 -5.43 -14.00
C ALA A 89 -9.75 -4.12 -14.38
N GLU A 90 -10.98 -3.88 -13.92
CA GLU A 90 -11.69 -2.60 -14.12
C GLU A 90 -10.93 -1.38 -13.57
N ILE A 91 -10.14 -1.58 -12.51
CA ILE A 91 -9.26 -0.55 -11.94
C ILE A 91 -7.80 -0.76 -12.37
N GLY A 92 -7.53 -1.47 -13.45
CA GLY A 92 -6.22 -1.59 -14.10
C GLY A 92 -5.18 -2.42 -13.34
N PHE A 93 -5.63 -3.30 -12.42
CA PHE A 93 -4.79 -4.31 -11.80
C PHE A 93 -4.91 -5.63 -12.56
N GLU A 94 -3.77 -6.25 -12.81
CA GLU A 94 -3.62 -7.52 -13.50
C GLU A 94 -2.99 -8.52 -12.53
N PRO A 95 -3.37 -9.81 -12.60
CA PRO A 95 -2.70 -10.84 -11.81
C PRO A 95 -1.23 -10.91 -12.23
N GLU A 96 -0.35 -11.01 -11.25
CA GLU A 96 1.03 -11.37 -11.51
C GLU A 96 1.05 -12.87 -11.72
N GLU A 97 1.24 -13.29 -12.97
CA GLU A 97 1.65 -14.67 -13.25
C GLU A 97 3.08 -14.78 -12.73
N LEU A 98 3.22 -15.28 -11.50
CA LEU A 98 4.51 -15.75 -10.99
C LEU A 98 4.92 -16.89 -11.93
N GLU A 99 5.73 -16.60 -12.95
CA GLU A 99 6.59 -17.61 -13.56
C GLU A 99 7.36 -18.25 -12.40
N ASP A 100 7.31 -19.58 -12.31
CA ASP A 100 7.92 -20.40 -11.26
C ASP A 100 9.38 -20.01 -10.98
N GLU A 101 9.62 -18.98 -10.17
CA GLU A 101 10.96 -18.57 -9.77
C GLU A 101 11.04 -18.30 -8.27
N ILE A 102 11.66 -19.29 -7.63
CA ILE A 102 12.45 -19.21 -6.40
C ILE A 102 11.61 -19.08 -5.12
N THR A 103 11.08 -20.22 -4.70
CA THR A 103 10.79 -20.53 -3.31
C THR A 103 12.10 -20.51 -2.51
N ASP A 104 12.53 -19.32 -2.08
CA ASP A 104 13.65 -19.21 -1.17
C ASP A 104 13.18 -19.72 0.20
N ASN A 105 13.79 -20.83 0.61
CA ASN A 105 13.49 -21.61 1.81
C ASN A 105 13.65 -20.78 3.09
N THR A 106 12.64 -19.98 3.43
CA THR A 106 12.44 -19.49 4.80
C THR A 106 11.19 -20.16 5.35
N ALA A 107 11.44 -21.09 6.26
CA ALA A 107 10.45 -21.92 6.92
C ALA A 107 9.55 -21.08 7.84
N ASP A 108 8.59 -20.38 7.26
CA ASP A 108 7.40 -19.92 7.96
C ASP A 108 6.22 -20.84 7.59
N PRO A 109 5.30 -21.11 8.52
CA PRO A 109 4.16 -21.99 8.27
C PRO A 109 3.37 -21.43 7.08
N GLU A 110 3.22 -22.23 6.03
CA GLU A 110 2.38 -21.85 4.89
C GLU A 110 0.99 -21.49 5.42
N PRO A 111 0.47 -20.28 5.15
CA PRO A 111 -0.89 -19.96 5.52
C PRO A 111 -1.83 -20.93 4.80
N GLU A 112 -2.86 -21.42 5.50
CA GLU A 112 -3.90 -22.27 4.90
C GLU A 112 -4.70 -21.46 3.85
N GLY A 113 -4.19 -21.38 2.63
CA GLY A 113 -4.80 -20.61 1.55
C GLY A 113 -3.90 -20.41 0.33
N GLU A 114 -4.54 -20.03 -0.77
CA GLU A 114 -3.85 -19.63 -2.01
C GLU A 114 -3.48 -18.16 -1.94
N TYR A 115 -2.21 -17.83 -2.19
CA TYR A 115 -1.73 -16.46 -2.24
C TYR A 115 -1.76 -15.93 -3.67
N LEU A 116 -2.42 -14.79 -3.88
CA LEU A 116 -2.56 -14.14 -5.19
C LEU A 116 -2.05 -12.70 -5.09
N SER A 117 -1.21 -12.30 -6.04
CA SER A 117 -0.71 -10.93 -6.17
C SER A 117 -1.24 -10.27 -7.45
N TYR A 118 -1.58 -8.98 -7.34
CA TYR A 118 -2.05 -8.17 -8.45
C TYR A 118 -1.33 -6.83 -8.49
N PHE A 119 -0.89 -6.43 -9.69
CA PHE A 119 -0.14 -5.20 -9.92
C PHE A 119 -0.70 -4.44 -11.11
N ARG A 120 -0.40 -3.14 -11.19
CA ARG A 120 -0.66 -2.38 -12.41
C ARG A 120 0.61 -2.35 -13.26
N SER A 121 0.45 -2.48 -14.58
CA SER A 121 1.54 -2.33 -15.53
C SER A 121 1.95 -0.86 -15.75
N GLY A 122 3.20 -0.65 -16.18
CA GLY A 122 3.75 0.66 -16.54
C GLY A 122 4.08 1.61 -15.37
N LEU A 123 4.27 2.90 -15.67
CA LEU A 123 4.65 3.93 -14.69
C LEU A 123 3.60 4.11 -13.57
N ALA A 124 2.33 3.86 -13.87
CA ALA A 124 1.26 3.89 -12.88
C ALA A 124 1.42 2.78 -11.81
N GLY A 125 2.05 1.65 -12.15
CA GLY A 125 2.34 0.53 -11.25
C GLY A 125 3.25 0.91 -10.09
N GLN A 126 4.33 1.64 -10.37
CA GLN A 126 5.30 2.07 -9.36
C GLN A 126 4.64 2.90 -8.23
N PHE A 127 3.61 3.66 -8.57
CA PHE A 127 2.89 4.50 -7.61
C PHE A 127 1.58 3.90 -7.10
N ALA A 128 1.04 2.84 -7.71
CA ALA A 128 -0.23 2.23 -7.28
C ALA A 128 -0.06 1.29 -6.08
N GLY A 129 1.11 0.67 -5.95
CA GLY A 129 1.34 -0.45 -5.01
C GLY A 129 0.61 -1.72 -5.44
N GLY A 130 0.95 -2.85 -4.84
CA GLY A 130 0.31 -4.15 -5.11
C GLY A 130 -1.00 -4.34 -4.34
N VAL A 131 -1.83 -5.26 -4.81
CA VAL A 131 -2.94 -5.85 -4.07
C VAL A 131 -2.60 -7.31 -3.83
N TYR A 132 -2.54 -7.70 -2.56
CA TYR A 132 -2.23 -9.07 -2.14
C TYR A 132 -3.47 -9.70 -1.55
N VAL A 133 -3.74 -10.95 -1.91
CA VAL A 133 -4.95 -11.66 -1.50
C VAL A 133 -4.55 -13.02 -0.99
N LEU A 134 -4.89 -13.29 0.27
CA LEU A 134 -4.85 -14.64 0.83
C LEU A 134 -6.27 -15.22 0.75
N LEU A 135 -6.44 -16.28 -0.04
CA LEU A 135 -7.72 -16.91 -0.32
C LEU A 135 -7.83 -18.26 0.43
N SER A 136 -8.72 -18.31 1.42
CA SER A 136 -9.10 -19.54 2.15
C SER A 136 -10.44 -20.08 1.64
N ASP A 137 -10.94 -21.18 2.20
CA ASP A 137 -12.14 -21.87 1.69
C ASP A 137 -13.41 -21.01 1.63
N ARG A 138 -13.61 -20.11 2.60
CA ARG A 138 -14.82 -19.27 2.73
C ARG A 138 -14.53 -17.80 3.04
N SER A 139 -13.26 -17.41 3.00
CA SER A 139 -12.83 -16.06 3.29
C SER A 139 -11.62 -15.66 2.47
N ALA A 140 -11.51 -14.38 2.16
CA ALA A 140 -10.32 -13.77 1.59
C ALA A 140 -9.84 -12.64 2.49
N THR A 141 -8.54 -12.57 2.71
CA THR A 141 -7.87 -11.41 3.31
C THR A 141 -7.15 -10.63 2.21
N ILE A 142 -7.58 -9.41 1.97
CA ILE A 142 -7.01 -8.52 0.95
C ILE A 142 -6.16 -7.46 1.64
N SER A 143 -4.89 -7.34 1.28
CA SER A 143 -3.96 -6.31 1.76
C SER A 143 -3.53 -5.38 0.63
N SER A 144 -3.66 -4.07 0.84
CA SER A 144 -3.14 -3.05 -0.09
C SER A 144 -3.15 -1.67 0.58
N ARG A 145 -2.70 -0.65 -0.15
CA ARG A 145 -2.81 0.75 0.28
C ARG A 145 -4.25 1.11 0.60
N ALA A 146 -4.45 1.96 1.61
CA ALA A 146 -5.77 2.38 2.08
C ALA A 146 -6.69 2.91 0.97
N ILE A 147 -6.14 3.65 -0.01
CA ILE A 147 -6.91 4.14 -1.15
C ILE A 147 -7.40 3.01 -2.07
N ASN A 148 -6.60 1.96 -2.27
CA ASN A 148 -6.98 0.81 -3.09
C ASN A 148 -8.04 -0.02 -2.38
N ILE A 149 -7.85 -0.32 -1.09
CA ILE A 149 -8.85 -1.05 -0.29
C ILE A 149 -10.19 -0.31 -0.24
N ARG A 150 -10.18 1.03 -0.12
CA ARG A 150 -11.41 1.84 -0.19
C ARG A 150 -12.12 1.73 -1.54
N ARG A 151 -11.37 1.60 -2.65
CA ARG A 151 -11.94 1.41 -3.99
C ARG A 151 -12.50 -0.01 -4.14
N ILE A 152 -11.72 -1.03 -3.79
CA ILE A 152 -12.12 -2.44 -3.85
C ILE A 152 -13.39 -2.69 -3.04
N ARG A 153 -13.48 -2.14 -1.83
CA ARG A 153 -14.68 -2.23 -0.97
C ARG A 153 -15.95 -1.66 -1.61
N LYS A 154 -15.84 -0.71 -2.54
CA LYS A 154 -17.00 -0.15 -3.25
C LYS A 154 -17.43 -1.00 -4.45
N LEU A 155 -16.56 -1.89 -4.94
CA LEU A 155 -16.78 -2.69 -6.15
C LEU A 155 -17.25 -4.14 -5.83
N LEU A 156 -16.81 -4.67 -4.69
CA LEU A 156 -17.21 -5.98 -4.14
C LEU A 156 -18.48 -5.85 -3.29
#